data_AF-F8AKB8-F1
#
_entry.id   AF-F8AKB8-F1
#
_cell.length_a   1.000
_cell.length_b   1.000
_cell.length_c   1.000
_cell.angle_alpha   90.00
_cell.angle_beta   90.00
_cell.angle_gamma   90.00
#
_symmetry.space_group_name_H-M   'P 1'
#
loop_
_entity.id
_entity.type
_entity.pdbx_description
1 polymer ?
#
loop_
_entity_poly.entity_id
_entity_poly.type
_entity_poly.pdbx_seq_one_letter_code
_entity_poly.pdbx_strand_id
1 'polypeptide(L)'
;MGIFNKNRKAETSKNIDIVEKLKPYVDYPIEKDRKKELLKALDKKIEEYTNENGILDFQEVLDELYDSCFEIKEINGVEYTFLVQVLSLYIYHVIITGAPIDLEKLL
;
A
#
# COMPACT_ATOMS: atom_id res chain seq x y z
N MET A 1 -7.07 -1.81 18.27
CA MET A 1 -7.95 -1.13 17.30
C MET A 1 -7.03 -0.45 16.30
N GLY A 2 -7.02 -0.95 15.07
CA GLY A 2 -6.03 -0.56 14.06
C GLY A 2 -6.13 0.89 13.62
N ILE A 3 -5.02 1.40 13.09
CA ILE A 3 -4.83 2.78 12.63
C ILE A 3 -5.92 3.20 11.60
N PHE A 4 -6.50 2.22 10.89
CA PHE A 4 -7.69 2.35 10.04
C PHE A 4 -8.87 3.09 10.67
N ASN A 5 -9.17 2.84 11.95
CA ASN A 5 -10.29 3.51 12.61
C ASN A 5 -9.97 4.94 13.06
N LYS A 6 -8.68 5.32 13.13
CA LYS A 6 -8.27 6.70 13.43
C LYS A 6 -8.22 7.56 12.16
N ASN A 7 -7.82 7.00 11.02
CA ASN A 7 -7.60 7.76 9.79
C ASN A 7 -8.83 7.90 8.87
N ARG A 8 -9.91 7.17 9.13
CA ARG A 8 -11.21 7.33 8.43
C ARG A 8 -11.84 8.73 8.53
N LYS A 9 -11.33 9.60 9.42
CA LYS A 9 -11.92 10.93 9.71
C LYS A 9 -11.21 12.13 9.05
N ALA A 10 -10.20 11.91 8.21
CA ALA A 10 -9.43 13.00 7.59
C ALA A 10 -9.47 13.01 6.04
N GLU A 11 -10.49 12.44 5.40
CA GLU A 11 -10.66 12.57 3.96
C GLU A 11 -11.15 13.97 3.59
N THR A 12 -10.25 14.80 3.07
CA THR A 12 -10.59 16.04 2.37
C THR A 12 -10.80 15.75 0.88
N SER A 13 -11.58 16.59 0.16
CA SER A 13 -11.87 16.42 -1.28
C SER A 13 -10.63 16.29 -2.17
N LYS A 14 -9.45 16.71 -1.69
CA LYS A 14 -8.15 16.54 -2.34
C LYS A 14 -7.70 15.08 -2.48
N ASN A 15 -8.10 14.18 -1.58
CA ASN A 15 -7.69 12.77 -1.63
C ASN A 15 -8.40 11.98 -2.74
N ILE A 16 -9.65 12.34 -3.05
CA ILE A 16 -10.44 11.67 -4.10
C ILE A 16 -9.85 11.94 -5.49
N ASP A 17 -9.40 13.18 -5.75
CA ASP A 17 -8.79 13.58 -7.03
C ASP A 17 -7.40 12.96 -7.24
N ILE A 18 -6.68 12.64 -6.16
CA ILE A 18 -5.36 11.98 -6.24
C ILE A 18 -5.54 10.50 -6.58
N VAL A 19 -6.46 9.79 -5.94
CA VAL A 19 -6.70 8.36 -6.18
C VAL A 19 -7.02 8.09 -7.66
N GLU A 20 -7.93 8.86 -8.26
CA GLU A 20 -8.27 8.71 -9.68
C GLU A 20 -7.08 8.93 -10.61
N LYS A 21 -6.18 9.87 -10.27
CA LYS A 21 -4.94 10.11 -11.03
C LYS A 21 -3.90 9.00 -10.86
N LEU A 22 -3.97 8.23 -9.77
CA LEU A 22 -3.03 7.15 -9.46
C LEU A 22 -3.43 5.81 -10.09
N LYS A 23 -4.72 5.56 -10.34
CA LYS A 23 -5.23 4.31 -10.96
C LYS A 23 -4.44 3.83 -12.18
N PRO A 24 -4.09 4.69 -13.17
CA PRO A 24 -3.34 4.24 -14.34
C PRO A 24 -1.95 3.66 -14.02
N TYR A 25 -1.33 4.08 -12.91
CA TYR A 25 0.00 3.63 -12.50
C TYR A 25 -0.02 2.28 -11.76
N VAL A 26 -1.21 1.80 -11.37
CA VAL A 26 -1.42 0.53 -10.68
C VAL A 26 -2.25 -0.45 -11.50
N ASP A 27 -2.44 -0.17 -12.80
CA ASP A 27 -3.13 -1.03 -13.73
C ASP A 27 -2.22 -2.16 -14.27
N TYR A 28 -1.94 -3.12 -13.39
CA TYR A 28 -1.18 -4.32 -13.73
C TYR A 28 -2.11 -5.46 -14.21
N PRO A 29 -1.62 -6.39 -15.07
CA PRO A 29 -2.39 -7.53 -15.56
C PRO A 29 -2.52 -8.64 -14.49
N ILE A 30 -3.11 -8.27 -13.34
CA ILE A 30 -3.38 -9.14 -12.19
C ILE A 30 -4.90 -9.20 -12.02
N GLU A 31 -5.43 -10.39 -11.73
CA GLU A 31 -6.86 -10.56 -11.48
C GLU A 31 -7.34 -9.66 -10.34
N LYS A 32 -8.54 -9.08 -10.48
CA LYS A 32 -9.06 -8.08 -9.54
C LYS A 32 -9.12 -8.59 -8.10
N ASP A 33 -9.57 -9.82 -7.89
CA ASP A 33 -9.67 -10.38 -6.54
C ASP A 33 -8.28 -10.68 -5.94
N ARG A 34 -7.34 -11.14 -6.78
CA ARG A 34 -5.94 -11.26 -6.37
C ARG A 34 -5.31 -9.91 -6.00
N LYS A 35 -5.59 -8.84 -6.75
CA LYS A 35 -5.15 -7.48 -6.38
C LYS A 35 -5.65 -7.09 -4.99
N LYS A 36 -6.92 -7.38 -4.65
CA LYS A 36 -7.47 -7.07 -3.32
C LYS A 36 -6.77 -7.84 -2.21
N GLU A 37 -6.48 -9.13 -2.42
CA GLU A 37 -5.74 -9.93 -1.45
C GLU A 37 -4.34 -9.37 -1.20
N LEU A 38 -3.61 -9.05 -2.27
CA LEU A 38 -2.29 -8.46 -2.22
C LEU A 38 -2.30 -7.11 -1.47
N LEU A 39 -3.27 -6.24 -1.77
CA LEU A 39 -3.40 -4.97 -1.06
C LEU A 39 -3.69 -5.13 0.43
N LYS A 40 -4.53 -6.10 0.81
CA LYS A 40 -4.78 -6.42 2.22
C LYS A 40 -3.55 -6.96 2.93
N ALA A 41 -2.75 -7.78 2.25
CA ALA A 41 -1.50 -8.30 2.79
C ALA A 41 -0.47 -7.17 2.99
N LEU A 42 -0.30 -6.30 1.99
CA LEU A 42 0.56 -5.13 2.08
C LEU A 42 0.13 -4.18 3.20
N ASP A 43 -1.17 -3.94 3.29
CA ASP A 43 -1.73 -3.07 4.32
C ASP A 43 -1.45 -3.59 5.74
N LYS A 44 -1.62 -4.90 5.95
CA LYS A 44 -1.25 -5.55 7.21
C LYS A 44 0.24 -5.38 7.51
N LYS A 45 1.12 -5.52 6.51
CA LYS A 45 2.56 -5.31 6.67
C LYS A 45 2.87 -3.85 7.04
N ILE A 46 2.24 -2.88 6.37
CA ILE A 46 2.37 -1.47 6.73
C ILE A 46 1.99 -1.25 8.20
N GLU A 47 0.91 -1.85 8.69
CA GLU A 47 0.53 -1.76 10.11
C GLU A 47 1.56 -2.43 11.04
N GLU A 48 2.04 -3.62 10.70
CA GLU A 48 3.04 -4.37 11.48
C GLU A 48 4.36 -3.60 11.63
N TYR A 49 4.80 -2.92 10.57
CA TYR A 49 6.06 -2.18 10.53
C TYR A 49 5.91 -0.67 10.78
N THR A 50 4.73 -0.21 11.19
CA THR A 50 4.53 1.17 11.66
C THR A 50 4.66 1.22 13.18
N ASN A 51 5.60 2.01 13.68
CA ASN A 51 5.83 2.12 15.11
C ASN A 51 4.74 2.95 15.84
N GLU A 52 4.81 3.01 17.16
CA GLU A 52 3.87 3.76 18.01
C GLU A 52 3.81 5.27 17.71
N ASN A 53 4.85 5.82 17.08
CA ASN A 53 4.93 7.22 16.65
C ASN A 53 4.36 7.44 15.24
N GLY A 54 3.85 6.39 14.59
CA GLY A 54 3.30 6.46 13.22
C GLY A 54 4.37 6.51 12.13
N ILE A 55 5.62 6.15 12.44
CA ILE A 55 6.71 6.08 11.47
C ILE A 55 6.77 4.66 10.91
N LEU A 56 6.59 4.54 9.59
CA LEU A 56 6.70 3.29 8.85
C LEU A 56 8.18 2.96 8.59
N ASP A 57 8.61 1.76 8.98
CA ASP A 57 9.84 1.16 8.48
C ASP A 57 9.59 0.54 7.10
N PHE A 58 9.74 1.35 6.06
CA PHE A 58 9.48 0.89 4.70
C PHE A 58 10.54 -0.09 4.20
N GLN A 59 11.74 -0.09 4.78
CA GLN A 59 12.80 -0.99 4.34
C GLN A 59 12.44 -2.43 4.70
N GLU A 60 11.98 -2.66 5.94
CA GLU A 60 11.50 -3.98 6.38
C GLU A 60 10.30 -4.47 5.55
N VAL A 61 9.37 -3.57 5.18
CA VAL A 61 8.26 -3.96 4.28
C VAL A 61 8.79 -4.37 2.90
N LEU A 62 9.77 -3.67 2.34
CA LEU A 62 10.37 -4.02 1.06
C LEU A 62 11.13 -5.35 1.11
N ASP A 63 11.85 -5.60 2.20
CA ASP A 63 12.59 -6.85 2.42
C ASP A 63 11.61 -8.04 2.52
N GLU A 64 10.50 -7.90 3.24
CA GLU A 64 9.44 -8.92 3.29
C GLU A 64 8.80 -9.17 1.91
N LEU A 65 8.53 -8.12 1.13
CA LEU A 65 8.01 -8.29 -0.23
C LEU A 65 9.02 -9.00 -1.14
N TYR A 66 10.31 -8.70 -0.97
CA TYR A 66 11.39 -9.34 -1.71
C TYR A 66 11.44 -10.84 -1.36
N ASP A 67 11.44 -11.18 -0.07
CA ASP A 67 11.44 -12.57 0.39
C ASP A 67 10.21 -13.34 -0.09
N SER A 68 9.01 -12.74 -0.02
CA SER A 68 7.78 -13.33 -0.56
C SER A 68 7.88 -13.65 -2.07
N CYS A 69 8.62 -12.85 -2.84
CA CYS A 69 8.77 -13.04 -4.29
C CYS A 69 9.90 -14.01 -4.66
N PHE A 70 11.08 -13.85 -4.06
CA PHE A 70 12.30 -14.52 -4.53
C PHE A 70 12.68 -15.74 -3.69
N GLU A 71 12.44 -15.72 -2.39
CA GLU A 71 12.80 -16.80 -1.47
C GLU A 71 11.64 -17.78 -1.26
N ILE A 72 10.47 -17.26 -0.90
CA ILE A 72 9.27 -18.05 -0.57
C ILE A 72 8.46 -18.39 -1.83
N LYS A 73 8.51 -17.52 -2.86
CA LYS A 73 7.74 -17.63 -4.11
C LYS A 73 6.22 -17.69 -3.90
N GLU A 74 5.74 -16.98 -2.88
CA GLU A 74 4.31 -16.80 -2.60
C GLU A 74 3.65 -15.85 -3.61
N ILE A 75 4.39 -14.83 -4.03
CA ILE A 75 3.98 -13.86 -5.05
C ILE A 75 4.92 -13.96 -6.26
N ASN A 76 4.44 -13.58 -7.44
CA ASN A 76 5.27 -13.52 -8.64
C ASN A 76 5.85 -12.12 -8.88
N GLY A 77 6.74 -11.98 -9.86
CA GLY A 77 7.41 -10.71 -10.16
C GLY A 77 6.46 -9.57 -10.57
N VAL A 78 5.32 -9.88 -11.21
CA VAL A 78 4.32 -8.86 -11.58
C VAL A 78 3.59 -8.37 -10.34
N GLU A 79 3.21 -9.29 -9.45
CA GLU A 79 2.57 -8.98 -8.16
C GLU A 79 3.52 -8.20 -7.25
N TYR A 80 4.80 -8.58 -7.19
CA TYR A 80 5.84 -7.83 -6.47
C TYR A 80 5.96 -6.39 -6.99
N THR A 81 6.07 -6.22 -8.31
CA THR A 81 6.17 -4.89 -8.93
C THR A 81 4.94 -4.03 -8.62
N PHE A 82 3.74 -4.63 -8.69
CA PHE A 82 2.50 -3.98 -8.28
C PHE A 82 2.54 -3.52 -6.82
N LEU A 83 2.94 -4.39 -5.89
CA LEU A 83 3.00 -4.07 -4.46
C LEU A 83 4.02 -2.98 -4.14
N VAL A 84 5.21 -3.03 -4.74
CA VAL A 84 6.26 -2.01 -4.58
C VAL A 84 5.78 -0.66 -5.11
N GLN A 85 5.10 -0.63 -6.26
CA GLN A 85 4.53 0.60 -6.81
C GLN A 85 3.48 1.20 -5.86
N VAL A 86 2.58 0.38 -5.33
CA VAL A 86 1.55 0.82 -4.38
C VAL A 86 2.18 1.36 -3.09
N LEU A 87 3.15 0.64 -2.52
CA LEU A 87 3.90 1.07 -1.34
C LEU A 87 4.61 2.42 -1.59
N SER A 88 5.23 2.57 -2.76
CA SER A 88 5.90 3.83 -3.14
C SER A 88 4.91 5.00 -3.19
N LEU A 89 3.73 4.80 -3.79
CA LEU A 89 2.67 5.81 -3.84
C LEU A 89 2.15 6.16 -2.45
N TYR A 90 1.98 5.16 -1.58
CA TYR A 90 1.59 5.35 -0.19
C TYR A 90 2.60 6.22 0.56
N ILE A 91 3.88 5.86 0.53
CA ILE A 91 4.97 6.58 1.22
C ILE A 91 5.03 8.03 0.70
N TYR A 92 5.00 8.21 -0.61
CA TYR A 92 5.09 9.54 -1.22
C TYR A 92 3.91 10.42 -0.82
N HIS A 93 2.69 9.84 -0.78
CA HIS A 93 1.51 10.56 -0.33
C HIS A 93 1.63 10.95 1.15
N VAL A 94 2.00 10.03 2.03
CA VAL A 94 2.19 10.29 3.47
C VAL A 94 3.21 11.41 3.69
N ILE A 95 4.34 11.39 2.98
CA ILE A 95 5.39 12.42 3.11
C ILE A 95 4.87 13.80 2.68
N ILE A 96 4.08 13.88 1.61
CA ILE A 96 3.59 15.15 1.07
C ILE A 96 2.40 15.70 1.87
N THR A 97 1.46 14.85 2.26
CA THR A 97 0.17 15.27 2.83
C THR A 97 0.11 15.11 4.34
N GLY A 98 1.02 14.34 4.93
CA GLY A 98 0.96 13.94 6.34
C GLY A 98 -0.19 12.97 6.65
N ALA A 99 -0.87 12.45 5.62
CA ALA A 99 -2.01 11.55 5.76
C ALA A 99 -1.81 10.29 4.91
N PRO A 100 -2.25 9.11 5.38
CA PRO A 100 -2.21 7.90 4.56
C PRO A 100 -3.31 7.90 3.50
N ILE A 101 -3.00 7.31 2.35
CA ILE A 101 -3.96 7.05 1.29
C ILE A 101 -4.69 5.73 1.56
N ASP A 102 -5.98 5.69 1.24
CA ASP A 102 -6.76 4.45 1.29
C ASP A 102 -6.40 3.57 0.09
N LEU A 103 -5.66 2.48 0.37
CA LEU A 103 -5.17 1.57 -0.65
C LEU A 103 -6.30 0.83 -1.37
N GLU A 104 -7.42 0.55 -0.69
CA GLU A 104 -8.55 -0.15 -1.33
C GLU A 104 -9.18 0.68 -2.46
N LYS A 105 -9.07 2.01 -2.39
CA LYS A 105 -9.61 2.91 -3.42
C LYS A 105 -8.74 2.98 -4.70
N LEU A 106 -7.55 2.37 -4.68
CA LEU A 106 -6.69 2.26 -5.86
C LEU A 106 -7.18 1.19 -6.87
N LEU A 107 -8.23 0.42 -6.54
CA LEU A 107 -8.87 -0.61 -7.38
C LEU A 107 -10.24 -0.17 -7.94
#